data_AF-A0A150A6M6-F1
#
_entry.id   AF-A0A150A6M6-F1
#
_cell.length_a   1.000
_cell.length_b   1.000
_cell.length_c   1.000
_cell.angle_alpha   90.00
_cell.angle_beta   90.00
_cell.angle_gamma   90.00
#
_symmetry.space_group_name_H-M   'P 1'
#
loop_
_entity.id
_entity.type
_entity.pdbx_description
1 polymer ?
#
loop_
_entity_poly.entity_id
_entity_poly.type
_entity_poly.pdbx_seq_one_letter_code
_entity_poly.pdbx_strand_id
1 'polypeptide(L)' 'MTIDDEEAAGSATLMDSLPDRHRTVLRLRLAHGLPAAEVARILGTNVEGILLLQHAALNLLRRQLAAGAVRGGEGPAGG' A
#
# COMPACT_ATOMS: atom_id res chain seq x y z
N MET A 1 -16.46 -16.32 -8.73
CA MET A 1 -15.39 -15.65 -7.97
C MET A 1 -14.36 -15.25 -8.99
N THR A 2 -14.29 -13.96 -9.27
CA THR A 2 -13.50 -13.38 -10.37
C THR A 2 -12.08 -13.11 -9.89
N ILE A 3 -11.09 -13.18 -10.78
CA ILE A 3 -9.67 -12.96 -10.46
C ILE A 3 -9.46 -11.57 -9.80
N ASP A 4 -10.29 -10.58 -10.16
CA ASP A 4 -10.31 -9.26 -9.54
C ASP A 4 -10.62 -9.26 -8.03
N ASP A 5 -11.42 -10.22 -7.54
CA ASP A 5 -11.79 -10.32 -6.11
C ASP A 5 -10.62 -10.84 -5.26
N GLU A 6 -9.83 -11.79 -5.78
CA GLU A 6 -8.63 -12.31 -5.10
C GLU A 6 -7.51 -11.25 -5.06
N GLU A 7 -7.35 -10.48 -6.13
CA GLU A 7 -6.34 -9.42 -6.20
C GLU A 7 -6.71 -8.21 -5.31
N ALA A 8 -8.00 -7.89 -5.22
CA ALA A 8 -8.52 -6.90 -4.27
C ALA A 8 -8.34 -7.34 -2.80
N ALA A 9 -8.55 -8.63 -2.48
CA ALA A 9 -8.35 -9.18 -1.15
C ALA A 9 -6.86 -9.17 -0.72
N GLY A 10 -5.96 -9.48 -1.65
CA GLY A 10 -4.51 -9.36 -1.43
C GLY A 10 -4.08 -7.91 -1.18
N SER A 11 -4.65 -6.97 -1.94
CA SER A 11 -4.39 -5.53 -1.80
C SER A 11 -4.88 -4.96 -0.47
N ALA A 12 -6.05 -5.40 0.00
CA ALA A 12 -6.60 -5.00 1.30
C ALA A 12 -5.68 -5.45 2.45
N THR A 13 -5.22 -6.70 2.41
CA THR A 13 -4.32 -7.30 3.42
C THR A 13 -2.97 -6.59 3.49
N LEU A 14 -2.41 -6.17 2.35
CA LEU A 14 -1.18 -5.40 2.30
C LEU A 14 -1.36 -3.99 2.90
N MET A 15 -2.49 -3.34 2.62
CA MET A 15 -2.81 -2.05 3.24
C MET A 15 -3.04 -2.15 4.74
N ASP A 16 -3.54 -3.29 5.26
CA ASP A 16 -3.70 -3.56 6.71
C ASP A 16 -2.38 -3.61 7.48
N SER A 17 -1.30 -4.01 6.82
CA SER A 17 0.03 -4.08 7.44
C SER A 17 0.71 -2.71 7.61
N LEU A 18 0.21 -1.68 6.93
CA LEU A 18 0.79 -0.35 6.97
C LEU A 18 0.43 0.35 8.30
N PRO A 19 1.35 1.14 8.89
CA PRO A 19 0.98 2.00 10.01
C PRO A 19 -0.13 2.96 9.60
N ASP A 20 -1.07 3.24 10.51
CA ASP A 20 -2.33 3.96 10.24
C ASP A 20 -2.15 5.26 9.45
N ARG A 21 -1.10 6.01 9.75
CA ARG A 21 -0.79 7.27 9.06
C ARG A 21 -0.40 7.07 7.60
N HIS A 22 0.36 6.02 7.29
CA HIS A 22 0.75 5.66 5.92
C HIS A 22 -0.46 5.20 5.12
N ARG A 23 -1.30 4.36 5.75
CA ARG A 23 -2.53 3.86 5.16
C ARG A 23 -3.51 4.98 4.81
N THR A 24 -3.68 5.93 5.72
CA THR A 24 -4.55 7.09 5.53
C THR A 24 -4.09 7.94 4.34
N VAL A 25 -2.79 8.22 4.25
CA VAL A 25 -2.22 8.96 3.11
C VAL A 25 -2.46 8.23 1.79
N LEU A 26 -2.20 6.91 1.73
CA LEU A 26 -2.43 6.14 0.51
C LEU A 26 -3.90 6.06 0.12
N ARG A 27 -4.82 5.89 1.08
CA ARG A 27 -6.26 5.85 0.81
C ARG A 27 -6.75 7.17 0.20
N LEU A 28 -6.38 8.29 0.80
CA LEU A 28 -6.76 9.62 0.29
C LEU A 28 -6.17 9.90 -1.10
N ARG A 29 -4.92 9.48 -1.34
CA ARG A 29 -4.21 9.74 -2.60
C ARG A 29 -4.65 8.82 -3.74
N LEU A 30 -4.89 7.54 -3.46
CA LEU A 30 -5.11 6.52 -4.50
C LEU A 30 -6.58 6.14 -4.65
N ALA A 31 -7.32 5.94 -3.54
CA ALA A 31 -8.73 5.58 -3.60
C ALA A 31 -9.63 6.80 -3.85
N HIS A 32 -9.28 7.95 -3.25
CA HIS A 32 -10.04 9.19 -3.41
C HIS A 32 -9.44 10.18 -4.42
N GLY A 33 -8.25 9.87 -4.98
CA GLY A 33 -7.61 10.70 -6.02
C GLY A 33 -7.20 12.11 -5.57
N LEU A 34 -7.08 12.36 -4.26
CA LEU A 34 -6.82 13.71 -3.77
C LEU A 34 -5.37 14.16 -4.09
N PRO A 35 -5.15 15.44 -4.43
CA PRO A 35 -3.80 15.98 -4.60
C PRO A 35 -3.07 16.09 -3.25
N ALA A 36 -1.73 16.03 -3.27
CA ALA A 36 -0.93 16.03 -2.04
C ALA A 36 -1.13 17.28 -1.19
N ALA A 37 -1.36 18.44 -1.81
CA ALA A 37 -1.68 19.69 -1.11
C ALA A 37 -3.00 19.61 -0.33
N GLU A 38 -4.00 18.97 -0.91
CA GLU A 38 -5.31 18.80 -0.27
C GLU A 38 -5.22 17.82 0.90
N VAL A 39 -4.47 16.73 0.73
CA VAL A 39 -4.22 15.77 1.81
C VAL A 39 -3.42 16.41 2.95
N ALA A 40 -2.43 17.26 2.63
CA ALA A 40 -1.66 18.00 3.62
C ALA A 40 -2.56 18.92 4.45
N ARG A 41 -3.50 19.61 3.79
CA ARG A 41 -4.51 20.44 4.45
C ARG A 41 -5.41 19.63 5.37
N ILE A 42 -5.95 18.50 4.89
CA ILE A 42 -6.83 17.62 5.68
C ILE A 42 -6.11 17.06 6.92
N LEU A 43 -4.83 16.70 6.77
CA LEU A 43 -4.04 16.08 7.84
C LEU A 43 -3.26 17.09 8.71
N GLY A 44 -3.45 18.40 8.50
CA GLY A 44 -2.80 19.45 9.27
C GLY A 44 -1.27 19.43 9.17
N THR A 45 -0.73 19.16 7.98
CA THR A 45 0.72 19.05 7.72
C THR A 45 1.12 19.77 6.43
N ASN A 46 2.36 19.60 5.96
CA ASN A 46 2.87 20.18 4.73
C ASN A 46 2.96 19.15 3.60
N VAL A 47 3.13 19.65 2.38
CA VAL A 47 3.15 18.82 1.16
C VAL A 47 4.35 17.88 1.17
N GLU A 48 5.52 18.36 1.60
CA GLU A 48 6.74 17.56 1.68
C GLU A 48 6.56 16.35 2.59
N GLY A 49 5.91 16.53 3.74
CA GLY A 49 5.59 15.47 4.70
C GLY A 49 4.65 14.42 4.14
N ILE A 50 3.65 14.83 3.35
CA ILE A 50 2.76 13.90 2.64
C ILE A 50 3.53 13.09 1.60
N LEU A 51 4.39 13.73 0.81
CA LEU A 51 5.20 13.04 -0.20
C LEU A 51 6.18 12.05 0.44
N LEU A 52 6.81 12.42 1.55
CA LEU A 52 7.70 11.55 2.31
C LEU A 52 6.95 10.33 2.87
N LEU A 53 5.79 10.56 3.50
CA LEU A 53 4.93 9.48 4.01
C LEU A 53 4.45 8.56 2.90
N GLN A 54 4.04 9.11 1.76
CA GLN A 54 3.64 8.31 0.59
C GLN A 54 4.81 7.46 0.09
N HIS A 55 5.99 8.04 -0.05
CA HIS A 55 7.19 7.33 -0.50
C HIS A 55 7.56 6.19 0.46
N ALA A 56 7.57 6.46 1.76
CA ALA A 56 7.84 5.47 2.79
C ALA A 56 6.81 4.32 2.77
N ALA A 57 5.52 4.65 2.62
CA ALA A 57 4.44 3.67 2.54
C ALA A 57 4.62 2.73 1.33
N LEU A 58 4.86 3.29 0.14
CA LEU A 58 5.08 2.52 -1.07
C LEU A 58 6.32 1.64 -0.98
N ASN A 59 7.40 2.11 -0.36
CA ASN A 59 8.60 1.29 -0.14
C ASN A 59 8.33 0.13 0.82
N LEU A 60 7.53 0.33 1.86
CA LEU A 60 7.15 -0.73 2.77
C LEU A 60 6.33 -1.81 2.04
N LEU A 61 5.34 -1.40 1.24
CA LEU A 61 4.56 -2.31 0.41
C LEU A 61 5.42 -3.10 -0.58
N ARG A 62 6.36 -2.44 -1.28
CA ARG A 62 7.29 -3.12 -2.20
C ARG A 62 8.14 -4.17 -1.50
N ARG A 63 8.65 -3.87 -0.30
CA ARG A 63 9.44 -4.83 0.51
C ARG A 63 8.60 -6.03 0.94
N GLN A 64 7.36 -5.81 1.32
CA GLN A 64 6.45 -6.89 1.70
C GLN A 64 6.05 -7.75 0.51
N LEU A 65 5.78 -7.15 -0.65
CA LEU A 65 5.54 -7.87 -1.89
C LEU A 65 6.75 -8.72 -2.27
N ALA A 66 7.97 -8.18 -2.17
CA ALA A 66 9.19 -8.95 -2.38
C ALA A 66 9.33 -10.11 -1.38
N ALA A 67 9.05 -9.89 -0.10
CA ALA A 67 9.09 -10.94 0.93
C ALA A 67 7.98 -11.99 0.79
N GLY A 68 6.81 -11.60 0.26
CA GLY A 68 5.69 -12.50 -0.06
C GLY A 68 5.95 -13.32 -1.32
N ALA A 69 6.53 -12.71 -2.36
CA ALA A 69 6.94 -13.40 -3.58
C ALA A 69 7.98 -14.49 -3.31
N VAL A 70 8.89 -14.27 -2.35
CA VAL A 70 9.84 -15.29 -1.90
C VAL A 70 9.16 -16.49 -1.23
N ARG A 71 7.98 -16.31 -0.60
CA ARG A 71 7.18 -17.42 -0.02
C ARG A 71 6.27 -18.13 -1.03
N GLY A 72 5.87 -17.46 -2.11
CA GLY A 72 5.04 -18.03 -3.18
C GLY A 72 5.83 -18.81 -4.24
N GLY A 73 7.17 -18.78 -4.20
CA GLY A 73 8.05 -19.38 -5.21
C GLY A 73 8.46 -20.83 -4.94
N GLU A 74 8.05 -21.45 -3.84
CA GLU A 74 8.45 -22.82 -3.49
C GLU A 74 7.25 -23.78 -3.46
N GLY A 75 6.85 -24.22 -4.65
CA GLY A 75 6.15 -25.49 -4.81
C GLY A 75 7.19 -26.58 -5.07
N PRO A 76 7.29 -27.65 -4.25
CA PRO A 76 8.13 -28.78 -4.60
C PRO A 76 7.54 -29.44 -5.85
N ALA A 77 8.26 -29.34 -6.97
CA ALA A 77 8.05 -30.23 -8.11
C ALA A 77 8.43 -31.65 -7.65
N GLY A 78 7.45 -32.36 -7.10
CA GLY A 78 7.53 -33.79 -6.84
C GLY A 78 7.00 -34.57 -8.04
N GLY A 79 7.78 -35.56 -8.49
CA GLY A 79 7.36 -36.61 -9.42
C GLY A 79 8.40 -36.94 -10.47
#